data_AF-A0A6B3GIG2-F1
#
_entry.id   AF-A0A6B3GIG2-F1
#
_cell.length_a   1.000
_cell.length_b   1.000
_cell.length_c   1.000
_cell.angle_alpha   90.00
_cell.angle_beta   90.00
_cell.angle_gamma   90.00
#
_symmetry.space_group_name_H-M   'P 1'
#
loop_
_entity.id
_entity.type
_entity.pdbx_description
1 polymer ?
#
loop_
_entity_poly.entity_id
_entity_poly.type
_entity_poly.pdbx_seq_one_letter_code
_entity_poly.pdbx_strand_id
1 'polypeptide(L)'
;MSSADQTPAASPALRADIRRLGDLLGETLVRQEGQELLDLVERVRALTRTDGEAAAELLGETELETAAQLVRAFSTYFHLANVTEQVHR
;
A
#
# COMPACT_ATOMS: atom_id res chain seq x y z
N MET A 1 0.38 -19.09 -29.31
CA MET A 1 -0.90 -18.57 -28.77
C MET A 1 -0.62 -18.14 -27.34
N SER A 2 -0.65 -16.83 -27.09
CA SER A 2 -0.20 -16.21 -25.85
C SER A 2 -1.25 -16.41 -24.76
N SER A 3 -0.95 -17.24 -23.77
CA SER A 3 -1.75 -17.42 -22.54
C SER A 3 -1.27 -16.49 -21.44
N ALA A 4 -1.03 -15.22 -21.78
CA ALA A 4 -0.75 -14.19 -20.81
C ALA A 4 -1.99 -13.30 -20.69
N ASP A 5 -2.36 -13.02 -19.44
CA ASP A 5 -3.22 -11.91 -19.02
C ASP A 5 -4.72 -12.18 -18.84
N GLN A 6 -5.06 -13.05 -17.88
CA GLN A 6 -6.34 -12.95 -17.16
C GLN A 6 -6.10 -13.17 -15.67
N THR A 7 -5.46 -12.20 -15.01
CA THR A 7 -5.75 -12.00 -13.58
C THR A 7 -7.21 -11.56 -13.52
N PRO A 8 -8.14 -12.34 -12.94
CA PRO A 8 -9.53 -11.93 -12.87
C PRO A 8 -9.60 -10.62 -12.10
N ALA A 9 -10.17 -9.58 -12.72
CA ALA A 9 -10.40 -8.32 -12.04
C ALA A 9 -11.17 -8.60 -10.75
N ALA A 10 -10.63 -8.15 -9.61
CA ALA A 10 -11.23 -8.36 -8.29
C ALA A 10 -12.74 -8.08 -8.28
N SER A 11 -13.52 -8.86 -7.52
CA SER A 11 -14.96 -8.60 -7.41
C SER A 11 -15.21 -7.20 -6.81
N PRO A 12 -16.34 -6.54 -7.11
CA PRO A 12 -16.69 -5.27 -6.47
C PRO A 12 -16.70 -5.35 -4.93
N ALA A 13 -17.11 -6.49 -4.38
CA ALA A 13 -17.11 -6.75 -2.94
C ALA A 13 -15.68 -6.81 -2.38
N LEU A 14 -14.77 -7.55 -3.03
CA LEU A 14 -13.36 -7.63 -2.65
C LEU A 14 -12.70 -6.25 -2.66
N ARG A 15 -12.96 -5.42 -3.68
CA ARG A 15 -12.44 -4.03 -3.71
C ARG A 15 -13.02 -3.17 -2.59
N ALA A 16 -14.27 -3.36 -2.21
CA ALA A 16 -14.88 -2.63 -1.11
C ALA A 16 -14.24 -3.00 0.23
N ASP A 17 -14.01 -4.30 0.47
CA ASP A 17 -13.37 -4.78 1.70
C ASP A 17 -11.91 -4.34 1.81
N ILE A 18 -11.13 -4.45 0.73
CA ILE A 18 -9.74 -3.96 0.69
C ILE A 18 -9.68 -2.46 1.02
N ARG A 19 -10.60 -1.66 0.47
CA ARG A 19 -10.65 -0.22 0.78
C ARG A 19 -10.97 0.03 2.24
N ARG A 20 -12.05 -0.57 2.76
CA ARG A 20 -12.46 -0.39 4.16
C ARG A 20 -11.36 -0.80 5.14
N LEU A 21 -10.72 -1.93 4.90
CA LEU A 21 -9.64 -2.43 5.74
C LEU A 21 -8.37 -1.59 5.60
N GLY A 22 -8.09 -1.07 4.40
CA GLY A 22 -7.04 -0.09 4.15
C GLY A 22 -7.26 1.22 4.92
N ASP A 23 -8.48 1.74 4.94
CA ASP A 23 -8.84 2.96 5.68
C ASP A 23 -8.60 2.78 7.19
N LEU A 24 -9.05 1.66 7.77
CA LEU A 24 -8.80 1.31 9.18
C LEU A 24 -7.32 1.15 9.52
N LEU A 25 -6.53 0.60 8.59
CA LEU A 25 -5.09 0.51 8.74
C LEU A 25 -4.44 1.90 8.70
N GLY A 26 -4.90 2.79 7.82
CA GLY A 26 -4.49 4.19 7.79
C GLY A 26 -4.75 4.91 9.11
N GLU A 27 -5.97 4.79 9.65
CA GLU A 27 -6.31 5.33 10.97
C GLU A 27 -5.42 4.75 12.09
N THR A 28 -5.06 3.47 12.00
CA THR A 28 -4.17 2.83 12.97
C THR A 28 -2.74 3.34 12.84
N LEU A 29 -2.26 3.57 11.62
CA LEU A 29 -0.95 4.14 11.35
C LEU A 29 -0.83 5.54 11.97
N VAL A 30 -1.84 6.39 11.77
CA VAL A 30 -1.88 7.74 12.35
C VAL A 30 -1.82 7.69 13.88
N ARG A 31 -2.58 6.78 14.50
CA ARG A 31 -2.60 6.65 15.98
C ARG A 31 -1.28 6.15 16.57
N GLN A 32 -0.53 5.32 15.84
CA GLN A 32 0.69 4.69 16.37
C GLN A 32 1.95 5.46 16.02
N GLU A 33 2.03 5.98 14.81
CA GLU A 33 3.27 6.52 14.22
C GLU A 33 3.11 7.98 13.77
N GLY A 34 1.88 8.54 13.84
CA GLY A 34 1.58 9.92 13.49
C GLY A 34 1.11 10.12 12.04
N GLN A 35 0.55 11.31 11.77
CA GLN A 35 0.02 11.67 10.46
C GLN A 35 1.11 11.73 9.38
N GLU A 36 2.31 12.18 9.74
CA GLU A 36 3.44 12.37 8.81
C GLU A 36 3.83 11.06 8.10
N LEU A 37 3.76 9.93 8.81
CA LEU A 37 4.05 8.63 8.20
C LEU A 37 2.98 8.23 7.17
N LEU A 38 1.70 8.48 7.47
CA LEU A 38 0.63 8.20 6.51
C LEU A 38 0.76 9.08 5.26
N ASP A 39 1.05 10.36 5.44
CA ASP A 39 1.26 11.31 4.33
C ASP A 39 2.42 10.85 3.44
N LEU A 40 3.52 10.37 4.05
CA LEU A 40 4.65 9.85 3.30
C LEU A 40 4.30 8.56 2.54
N VAL A 41 3.56 7.63 3.15
CA VAL A 41 3.06 6.42 2.47
C VAL A 41 2.21 6.81 1.25
N GLU A 42 1.29 7.74 1.41
CA GLU A 42 0.42 8.20 0.32
C GLU A 42 1.20 8.89 -0.78
N ARG A 43 2.18 9.72 -0.43
CA ARG A 43 3.09 10.38 -1.38
C ARG A 43 3.89 9.35 -2.19
N VAL A 44 4.51 8.37 -1.53
CA VAL A 44 5.25 7.29 -2.21
C VAL A 44 4.31 6.49 -3.12
N ARG A 45 3.09 6.18 -2.67
CA ARG A 45 2.08 5.45 -3.46
C ARG A 45 1.56 6.25 -4.66
N ALA A 46 1.53 7.59 -4.56
CA ALA A 46 1.18 8.46 -5.68
C ALA A 46 2.32 8.50 -6.69
N LEU A 47 3.55 8.77 -6.24
CA LEU A 47 4.73 8.86 -7.08
C LEU A 47 5.00 7.55 -7.81
N THR A 48 4.93 6.40 -7.17
CA THR A 48 5.12 5.10 -7.83
C THR A 48 4.15 4.84 -8.99
N ARG A 49 3.01 5.53 -9.05
CA ARG A 49 2.05 5.45 -10.17
C ARG A 49 2.31 6.46 -11.29
N THR A 50 3.00 7.56 -11.02
CA THR A 50 3.17 8.67 -11.96
C THR A 50 4.62 8.89 -12.38
N ASP A 51 5.55 8.72 -11.46
CA ASP A 51 6.98 8.99 -11.59
C ASP A 51 7.78 8.11 -10.60
N GLY A 52 8.28 6.98 -11.11
CA GLY A 52 9.06 6.04 -10.31
C GLY A 52 10.46 6.54 -9.93
N GLU A 53 11.05 7.46 -10.72
CA GLU A 53 12.36 8.03 -10.43
C GLU A 53 12.25 9.02 -9.26
N ALA A 54 11.24 9.89 -9.27
CA ALA A 54 10.95 10.76 -8.13
C ALA A 54 10.59 9.99 -6.85
N ALA A 55 9.94 8.83 -6.97
CA ALA A 55 9.71 7.95 -5.81
C ALA A 55 11.04 7.39 -5.25
N ALA A 56 11.96 6.98 -6.13
CA ALA A 56 13.27 6.46 -5.72
C ALA A 56 14.15 7.55 -5.08
N GLU A 57 14.13 8.77 -5.62
CA GLU A 57 14.83 9.92 -5.04
C GLU A 57 14.31 10.23 -3.62
N LEU A 58 12.99 10.35 -3.45
CA LEU A 58 12.36 10.56 -2.15
C LEU A 58 12.75 9.48 -1.13
N LEU A 59 12.75 8.21 -1.54
CA LEU A 59 13.16 7.10 -0.68
C LEU A 59 14.66 7.13 -0.36
N GLY A 60 15.49 7.60 -1.29
CA GLY A 60 16.93 7.77 -1.09
C GLY A 60 17.28 8.88 -0.10
N GLU A 61 16.44 9.90 0.02
CA GLU A 61 16.58 11.00 1.00
C GLU A 61 15.94 10.70 2.36
N THR A 62 15.21 9.59 2.48
CA THR A 62 14.49 9.24 3.70
C THR A 62 15.44 8.63 4.73
N GLU A 63 15.39 9.13 5.97
CA GLU A 63 16.13 8.58 7.11
C GLU A 63 15.83 7.08 7.30
N LEU A 64 16.85 6.30 7.69
CA LEU A 64 16.75 4.84 7.76
C LEU A 64 15.60 4.35 8.65
N GLU A 65 15.35 5.03 9.77
CA GLU A 65 14.26 4.70 10.69
C GLU A 65 12.88 4.88 10.03
N THR A 66 12.68 6.01 9.35
CA THR A 66 11.46 6.30 8.59
C THR A 66 11.29 5.34 7.41
N ALA A 67 12.39 4.99 6.73
CA ALA A 67 12.37 3.99 5.67
C ALA A 67 11.93 2.62 6.21
N ALA A 68 12.40 2.22 7.39
CA ALA A 68 11.95 1.00 8.05
C ALA A 68 10.46 1.05 8.43
N GLN A 69 9.95 2.20 8.87
CA GLN A 69 8.51 2.42 9.11
C GLN A 69 7.69 2.28 7.82
N LEU A 70 8.15 2.87 6.71
CA LEU A 70 7.50 2.74 5.40
C LEU A 70 7.42 1.28 4.94
N VAL A 71 8.54 0.54 5.04
CA VAL A 71 8.57 -0.89 4.69
C VAL A 71 7.55 -1.67 5.52
N ARG A 72 7.45 -1.40 6.84
CA ARG A 72 6.44 -2.05 7.70
C ARG A 72 5.03 -1.71 7.24
N ALA A 73 4.72 -0.43 7.02
CA ALA A 73 3.41 0.02 6.57
C ALA A 73 2.98 -0.66 5.26
N PHE A 74 3.83 -0.62 4.22
CA PHE A 74 3.55 -1.28 2.94
C PHE A 74 3.40 -2.80 3.08
N SER A 75 4.22 -3.44 3.91
CA SER A 75 4.10 -4.88 4.18
C SER A 75 2.75 -5.22 4.81
N THR A 76 2.28 -4.40 5.76
CA THR A 76 0.98 -4.60 6.40
C THR A 76 -0.18 -4.39 5.42
N TYR A 77 -0.14 -3.34 4.58
CA TYR A 77 -1.13 -3.14 3.51
C TYR A 77 -1.17 -4.33 2.55
N PHE A 78 -0.01 -4.84 2.13
CA PHE A 78 0.08 -5.98 1.23
C PHE A 78 -0.46 -7.26 1.86
N HIS A 79 -0.10 -7.54 3.11
CA HIS A 79 -0.61 -8.70 3.83
C HIS A 79 -2.14 -8.66 3.98
N LEU A 80 -2.67 -7.48 4.29
CA LEU A 80 -4.10 -7.22 4.40
C LEU A 80 -4.84 -7.49 3.08
N ALA A 81 -4.30 -7.00 1.95
CA ALA A 81 -4.87 -7.27 0.63
C ALA A 81 -4.87 -8.78 0.34
N ASN A 82 -3.75 -9.46 0.56
CA ASN A 82 -3.63 -10.90 0.32
C ASN A 82 -4.60 -11.73 1.16
N VAL A 83 -4.74 -11.44 2.46
CA VAL A 83 -5.68 -12.15 3.33
C VAL A 83 -7.12 -11.90 2.88
N THR A 84 -7.46 -10.67 2.48
CA THR A 84 -8.80 -10.35 1.97
C THR A 84 -9.08 -11.12 0.68
N GLU A 85 -8.13 -11.18 -0.25
CA GLU A 85 -8.24 -11.97 -1.48
C GLU A 85 -8.43 -13.46 -1.21
N GLN A 86 -7.74 -14.01 -0.19
CA GLN A 86 -7.88 -15.41 0.22
C GLN A 86 -9.29 -15.72 0.77
N VAL A 87 -9.90 -14.79 1.50
CA VAL A 87 -11.27 -14.96 2.05
C VAL A 87 -12.34 -14.92 0.96
N HIS A 88 -12.11 -14.15 -0.12
CA HIS A 88 -13.04 -14.01 -1.24
C HIS A 88 -12.91 -15.12 -2.30
N ARG A 89 -11.93 -16.02 -2.16
CA ARG A 89 -11.66 -17.14 -3.08
C ARG A 89 -12.34 -18.42 -2.61
#